data_AF-A0A075FPU2-F1
#
_entry.id   AF-A0A075FPU2-F1
#
_cell.length_a   1.000
_cell.length_b   1.000
_cell.length_c   1.000
_cell.angle_alpha   90.00
_cell.angle_beta   90.00
_cell.angle_gamma   90.00
#
_symmetry.space_group_name_H-M   'P 1'
#
loop_
_entity.id
_entity.type
_entity.pdbx_description
1 polymer ?
#
loop_
_entity_poly.entity_id
_entity_poly.type
_entity_poly.pdbx_seq_one_letter_code
_entity_poly.pdbx_strand_id
1 'polypeptide(L)' 'MPRIGDDEKWAVIISKLQKGKDKWKLVKLKQNGIIKYETADEKILDLKMKDYKIVDDYHTSFLVEDHLNRAVEI' A
#
# COMPACT_ATOMS: atom_id res chain seq x y z
N MET A 1 17.91 -0.65 -2.13
CA MET A 1 16.55 -1.23 -1.98
C MET A 1 16.57 -2.67 -2.51
N PRO A 2 15.78 -3.59 -1.92
CA PRO A 2 15.58 -4.92 -2.49
C PRO A 2 15.05 -4.80 -3.93
N ARG A 3 15.48 -5.70 -4.83
CA ARG A 3 14.96 -5.74 -6.20
C ARG A 3 13.46 -6.02 -6.20
N ILE A 4 12.74 -5.34 -7.07
CA ILE A 4 11.31 -5.51 -7.34
C ILE A 4 11.13 -5.88 -8.82
N GLY A 5 10.00 -6.50 -9.18
CA GLY A 5 9.70 -6.79 -10.58
C GLY A 5 9.54 -5.50 -11.41
N ASP A 6 9.73 -5.61 -12.72
CA ASP A 6 9.60 -4.45 -13.63
C ASP A 6 8.17 -3.85 -13.62
N ASP A 7 7.16 -4.64 -13.23
CA ASP A 7 5.75 -4.25 -13.08
C ASP A 7 5.35 -3.87 -11.64
N GLU A 8 6.31 -3.90 -10.71
CA GLU A 8 6.11 -3.64 -9.29
C GLU A 8 6.69 -2.29 -8.88
N LYS A 9 6.00 -1.61 -7.97
CA LYS A 9 6.45 -0.36 -7.36
C LYS A 9 6.32 -0.43 -5.85
N TRP A 10 7.20 0.25 -5.13
CA TRP A 10 7.03 0.42 -3.70
C TRP A 10 5.91 1.42 -3.43
N ALA A 11 4.92 1.00 -2.65
CA ALA A 11 3.81 1.84 -2.23
C ALA A 11 3.59 1.73 -0.73
N VAL A 12 3.09 2.80 -0.14
CA VAL A 12 2.58 2.79 1.24
C VAL A 12 1.07 2.71 1.16
N ILE A 13 0.50 1.69 1.80
CA ILE A 13 -0.95 1.59 2.04
C ILE A 13 -1.23 2.25 3.37
N ILE A 14 -2.27 3.08 3.42
CA ILE A 14 -2.80 3.70 4.62
C ILE A 14 -4.21 3.15 4.82
N SER A 15 -4.45 2.51 5.96
CA SER A 15 -5.78 2.08 6.36
C SER A 15 -6.45 3.16 7.19
N LYS A 16 -7.65 3.57 6.81
CA LYS A 16 -8.49 4.48 7.61
C LYS A 16 -9.07 3.80 8.87
N LEU A 17 -9.05 2.47 8.90
CA LEU A 17 -9.61 1.66 9.98
C LEU A 17 -8.63 1.48 11.15
N GLN A 18 -7.32 1.58 10.89
CA GLN A 18 -6.26 1.34 11.86
C GLN A 18 -5.68 2.64 12.41
N LYS A 19 -5.04 2.56 13.59
CA LYS A 19 -4.47 3.73 14.29
C LYS A 19 -3.01 3.50 14.63
N GLY A 20 -2.27 4.59 14.82
CA GLY A 20 -0.88 4.54 15.26
C GLY A 20 0.03 3.87 14.22
N LYS A 21 0.89 2.96 14.69
CA LYS A 21 1.90 2.29 13.86
C LYS A 21 1.28 1.34 12.83
N ASP A 22 0.11 0.78 13.14
CA ASP A 22 -0.60 -0.15 12.26
C ASP A 22 -1.43 0.56 11.19
N LYS A 23 -1.50 1.90 11.22
CA LYS A 23 -2.24 2.70 10.24
C LYS A 23 -1.70 2.54 8.82
N TRP A 24 -0.44 2.12 8.67
CA TRP A 24 0.20 2.03 7.36
C TRP A 24 1.10 0.81 7.23
N LYS A 25 1.32 0.37 5.99
CA LYS A 25 2.23 -0.72 5.65
C LYS A 25 2.94 -0.42 4.34
N LEU A 26 4.25 -0.68 4.30
CA LEU A 26 5.02 -0.64 3.06
C LEU A 26 4.81 -1.96 2.31
N VAL A 27 4.39 -1.87 1.05
CA VAL A 27 4.11 -3.04 0.21
C VAL A 27 4.70 -2.89 -1.17
N LYS A 28 4.86 -4.02 -1.85
CA LYS A 28 5.08 -4.06 -3.29
C LYS A 28 3.73 -4.05 -3.99
N LEU A 29 3.47 -3.01 -4.76
CA LEU A 29 2.24 -2.80 -5.48
C LEU A 29 2.45 -3.15 -6.95
N LYS A 30 1.62 -4.05 -7.48
CA LYS A 30 1.58 -4.35 -8.91
C LYS A 30 0.74 -3.30 -9.63
N GLN A 31 0.95 -3.16 -10.94
CA GLN A 31 0.13 -2.25 -11.74
C GLN A 31 -1.36 -2.58 -11.63
N ASN A 32 -1.72 -3.86 -11.74
CA ASN A 32 -3.09 -4.36 -11.65
C ASN A 32 -3.10 -5.72 -10.93
N GLY A 33 -4.20 -6.02 -10.22
CA GLY A 33 -4.36 -7.33 -9.57
C GLY A 33 -5.02 -7.24 -8.21
N ILE A 34 -4.63 -8.16 -7.31
CA ILE A 34 -5.11 -8.23 -5.93
C ILE A 34 -3.89 -8.39 -5.02
N ILE A 35 -3.86 -7.66 -3.90
CA ILE A 35 -2.91 -7.88 -2.81
C ILE A 35 -3.62 -8.38 -1.58
N LYS A 36 -2.98 -9.34 -0.92
CA LYS A 36 -3.33 -9.78 0.42
C LYS A 36 -2.79 -8.76 1.42
N TYR A 37 -3.68 -7.91 1.92
CA TYR A 37 -3.39 -6.96 2.98
C TYR A 37 -3.74 -7.59 4.33
N GLU A 38 -2.71 -7.85 5.12
CA GLU A 38 -2.88 -8.32 6.49
C GLU A 38 -3.05 -7.12 7.44
N THR A 39 -4.19 -7.12 8.12
CA THR A 39 -4.54 -6.14 9.15
C THR A 39 -3.93 -6.50 10.51
N ALA A 40 -3.88 -5.55 11.44
CA ALA A 40 -3.43 -5.76 12.83
C ALA A 40 -4.22 -6.84 13.59
N ASP A 41 -5.46 -7.11 13.19
CA ASP A 41 -6.28 -8.21 13.74
C ASP A 41 -5.98 -9.57 13.09
N GLU A 42 -4.84 -9.70 12.40
CA GLU A 42 -4.43 -10.88 11.60
C GLU A 42 -5.43 -11.27 10.48
N LYS A 43 -6.40 -10.40 10.18
CA LYS A 43 -7.32 -10.63 9.07
C LYS A 43 -6.65 -10.29 7.75
N ILE A 44 -6.69 -11.23 6.82
CA ILE A 44 -6.24 -11.05 5.45
C ILE A 44 -7.40 -10.48 4.63
N LEU A 45 -7.20 -9.31 4.04
CA LEU A 45 -8.11 -8.65 3.11
C LEU A 45 -7.54 -8.70 1.70
N ASP A 46 -8.38 -9.02 0.74
CA ASP A 46 -8.01 -8.98 -0.68
C ASP A 46 -8.32 -7.58 -1.23
N LEU A 47 -7.30 -6.74 -1.35
CA LEU A 47 -7.44 -5.38 -1.90
C LEU A 47 -7.18 -5.41 -3.40
N LYS A 48 -8.16 -4.96 -4.17
CA LYS A 48 -8.04 -4.85 -5.63
C LYS A 48 -7.17 -3.65 -5.99
N MET A 49 -6.28 -3.83 -6.95
CA MET A 49 -5.46 -2.78 -7.52
C MET A 49 -5.82 -2.51 -8.96
N LYS A 50 -5.77 -1.22 -9.31
CA LYS A 50 -5.85 -0.76 -10.69
C LYS A 50 -4.93 0.43 -10.89
N ASP A 51 -4.08 0.39 -11.92
CA ASP A 51 -3.13 1.45 -12.29
C ASP A 51 -2.28 1.95 -11.10
N TYR A 52 -1.69 1.02 -10.34
CA TYR A 52 -0.91 1.30 -9.12
C TYR A 52 -1.69 2.04 -8.01
N LYS A 53 -3.02 1.87 -7.97
CA LYS A 53 -3.87 2.40 -6.90
C LYS A 53 -4.74 1.29 -6.33
N ILE A 54 -5.02 1.39 -5.04
CA ILE A 54 -6.00 0.53 -4.38
C ILE A 54 -7.40 1.04 -4.72
N VAL A 55 -8.24 0.12 -5.17
CA VAL A 55 -9.66 0.37 -5.43
C VAL A 55 -10.45 -0.17 -4.24
N ASP A 56 -10.50 0.63 -3.18
CA ASP A 56 -11.23 0.35 -1.95
C ASP A 56 -11.64 1.66 -1.25
N ASP A 57 -12.67 1.63 -0.42
CA ASP A 57 -13.19 2.81 0.27
C ASP A 57 -12.39 3.15 1.54
N TYR A 58 -11.79 2.13 2.17
CA TYR A 58 -11.15 2.20 3.48
C TYR A 58 -9.63 2.31 3.43
N HIS A 59 -9.03 2.07 2.27
CA HIS A 59 -7.59 2.11 2.08
C HIS A 59 -7.20 3.14 1.02
N THR A 60 -6.17 3.92 1.31
CA THR A 60 -5.51 4.79 0.33
C THR A 60 -4.08 4.32 0.13
N SER A 61 -3.48 4.69 -1.01
CA SER A 61 -2.09 4.35 -1.30
C SER A 61 -1.38 5.47 -2.03
N PHE A 62 -0.08 5.61 -1.78
CA PHE A 62 0.80 6.47 -2.57
C PHE A 62 2.11 5.72 -2.89
N LEU A 63 2.72 6.09 -4.02
CA LEU A 63 4.00 5.49 -4.44
C LEU A 63 5.15 6.18 -3.72
N VAL A 64 6.12 5.39 -3.28
CA VAL A 64 7.29 5.93 -2.57
C VAL A 64 8.14 6.82 -3.49
N GLU A 65 8.18 6.51 -4.78
CA GLU A 65 8.92 7.28 -5.78
C GLU A 65 8.38 8.71 -5.97
N ASP A 66 7.08 8.92 -5.72
CA ASP A 66 6.46 10.26 -5.83
C ASP A 66 6.88 11.19 -4.68
N HIS A 67 7.43 10.62 -3.59
CA HIS A 67 7.75 11.32 -2.35
C HIS A 67 9.19 11.09 -1.88
N LEU A 68 10.14 10.94 -2.81
CA LEU A 68 11.55 10.74 -2.48
C LEU A 68 12.14 11.94 -1.71
N ASN A 69 12.85 11.65 -0.61
CA ASN A 69 13.49 12.62 0.26
C ASN A 69 12.53 13.68 0.84
N ARG A 70 11.24 13.33 0.97
CA ARG A 70 10.21 14.19 1.53
C ARG A 70 9.49 13.49 2.68
N ALA A 71 9.14 14.24 3.71
CA ALA A 71 8.22 13.75 4.72
C ALA A 71 6.80 13.74 4.15
N VAL A 72 6.04 12.69 4.45
CA VAL A 72 4.63 12.55 4.10
C VAL A 72 3.85 12.41 5.40
N GLU A 73 2.86 13.28 5.60
CA GLU A 73 1.92 13.17 6.71
C GLU A 73 0.77 12.24 6.30
N ILE A 74 0.46 11.26 7.17
CA ILE A 74 -0.49 10.18 6.86
C ILE A 74 -1.54 9.97 7.94
#